data_AF-X6P7T2-F1
#
_entry.id   AF-X6P7T2-F1
#
_cell.length_a   1.000
_cell.length_b   1.000
_cell.length_c   1.000
_cell.angle_alpha   90.00
_cell.angle_beta   90.00
_cell.angle_gamma   90.00
#
_symmetry.space_group_name_H-M   'P 1'
#
loop_
_entity.id
_entity.type
_entity.pdbx_description
1 polymer ?
#
loop_
_entity_poly.entity_id
_entity_poly.type
_entity_poly.pdbx_seq_one_letter_code
_entity_poly.pdbx_strand_id
1 'polypeptide(L)'
;EFNSFNILWKDDYTRTHKEPLNPYLTTLKQGVQHFKEKLKQIEHFIKGTDELIHFKYELDNIRLYNDNEDILLHDIYKYVPNYPNIQIFWKIKGHFMVPYKRLINIEKGLLKGPDIEFEQPNEKSKFNPLLYECDVQKLKIMQSILRFKLPQNDQLHNLLHEIIMNGYLCDLITPQTGNKKDEQRLHKYIKKQIHFNKKNPNELILNDKILTILNELKIIYHDDIHKQMGYPLQPWNICAILLYCGKSCNVQFSYDQIKYKHDRWCYLDYYLQEAIMVLHNHEKFEEHETELYCGLKSVRLENIEEIKSGFFISHVSTSDDIEVAKMYRSGQGCILHFHPSMRRSPYIISCDVSWISPFEHEREILFSRSFTCFFFDEKMHKEECGWNAKIEEQDEYTQMILLTWAPHDQYFQQIMQISEKWNHSVDLNLIYVILLSAQEIMTFANVNINEIVHLGLKNFQTWKNRNTEYETKINEFMEHRCCNHDINLLSIWFRDCINYKKEFTAIEFATLNIIHNGLPFIEKDKIKWLENKKK
;
A
#
# COMPACT_ATOMS: atom_id res chain seq x y z
N GLU A 1 32.82 -25.53 -14.43
CA GLU A 1 31.46 -24.96 -14.47
C GLU A 1 30.79 -25.42 -15.76
N PHE A 2 29.85 -26.38 -15.70
CA PHE A 2 29.38 -27.09 -16.89
C PHE A 2 28.23 -26.37 -17.64
N ASN A 3 27.75 -25.22 -17.13
CA ASN A 3 26.81 -24.33 -17.83
C ASN A 3 27.09 -22.88 -17.41
N SER A 4 27.70 -22.09 -18.29
CA SER A 4 27.89 -20.65 -18.07
C SER A 4 26.89 -19.78 -18.85
N PHE A 5 25.87 -20.40 -19.44
CA PHE A 5 24.69 -19.73 -19.98
C PHE A 5 23.86 -19.16 -18.83
N ASN A 6 23.77 -17.84 -18.77
CA ASN A 6 23.02 -17.16 -17.71
C ASN A 6 22.05 -16.16 -18.30
N ILE A 7 20.86 -16.10 -17.71
CA ILE A 7 19.86 -15.09 -18.02
C ILE A 7 19.94 -14.01 -16.96
N LEU A 8 20.23 -12.80 -17.42
CA LEU A 8 20.08 -11.58 -16.66
C LEU A 8 18.65 -11.08 -16.83
N TRP A 9 18.01 -10.71 -15.74
CA TRP A 9 16.71 -10.07 -15.77
C TRP A 9 16.62 -9.05 -14.65
N LYS A 10 15.76 -8.05 -14.81
CA LYS A 10 15.49 -7.05 -13.76
C LYS A 10 14.09 -7.28 -13.22
N ASP A 11 13.97 -7.28 -11.90
CA ASP A 11 12.66 -7.20 -11.25
C ASP A 11 12.11 -5.76 -11.31
N ASP A 12 10.88 -5.58 -10.84
CA ASP A 12 10.22 -4.27 -10.77
C ASP A 12 10.96 -3.27 -9.86
N TYR A 13 11.84 -3.78 -8.99
CA TYR A 13 12.73 -3.00 -8.12
C TYR A 13 14.06 -2.66 -8.78
N THR A 14 14.21 -2.93 -10.08
CA THR A 14 15.42 -2.72 -10.88
C THR A 14 16.63 -3.53 -10.42
N ARG A 15 16.45 -4.49 -9.51
CA ARG A 15 17.52 -5.39 -9.08
C ARG A 15 17.80 -6.37 -10.20
N THR A 16 19.08 -6.49 -10.54
CA THR A 16 19.51 -7.42 -11.59
C THR A 16 19.77 -8.78 -10.97
N HIS A 17 19.04 -9.78 -11.43
CA HIS A 17 19.16 -11.17 -11.05
C HIS A 17 19.90 -11.93 -12.14
N LYS A 18 20.58 -13.02 -11.74
CA LYS A 18 21.35 -13.86 -12.65
C LYS A 18 20.95 -15.31 -12.44
N GLU A 19 20.29 -15.89 -13.45
CA GLU A 19 19.79 -17.27 -13.39
C GLU A 19 20.54 -18.19 -14.36
N PRO A 20 21.18 -19.26 -13.88
CA PRO A 20 21.78 -20.26 -14.75
C PRO A 20 20.68 -21.19 -15.29
N LEU A 21 20.61 -21.33 -16.63
CA LEU A 21 19.77 -22.33 -17.30
C LEU A 21 20.63 -23.22 -18.20
N ASN A 22 20.19 -24.45 -18.46
CA ASN A 22 20.85 -25.33 -19.42
C ASN A 22 20.20 -25.16 -20.81
N PRO A 23 20.84 -24.46 -21.76
CA PRO A 23 20.19 -24.13 -23.02
C PRO A 23 19.92 -25.36 -23.89
N TYR A 24 20.60 -26.49 -23.65
CA TYR A 24 20.42 -27.74 -24.40
C TYR A 24 19.27 -28.59 -23.89
N LEU A 25 18.77 -28.34 -22.67
CA LEU A 25 17.71 -29.13 -22.03
C LEU A 25 16.46 -28.29 -21.73
N THR A 26 16.56 -26.97 -21.78
CA THR A 26 15.47 -26.06 -21.42
C THR A 26 14.87 -25.46 -22.68
N THR A 27 13.55 -25.61 -22.85
CA THR A 27 12.77 -24.89 -23.87
C THR A 27 12.47 -23.47 -23.42
N LEU A 28 12.08 -22.59 -24.35
CA LEU A 28 11.64 -21.23 -24.02
C LEU A 28 10.48 -21.26 -23.02
N LYS A 29 9.48 -22.11 -23.23
CA LYS A 29 8.34 -22.33 -22.34
C LYS A 29 8.76 -22.73 -20.93
N GLN A 30 9.70 -23.67 -20.80
CA GLN A 30 10.22 -24.10 -19.51
C GLN A 30 11.01 -22.97 -18.80
N GLY A 31 11.81 -22.21 -19.56
CA GLY A 31 12.50 -21.03 -19.05
C GLY A 31 11.53 -19.97 -18.54
N VAL A 32 10.51 -19.64 -19.33
CA VAL A 32 9.44 -18.69 -18.96
C VAL A 32 8.71 -19.14 -17.69
N GLN A 33 8.34 -20.44 -17.61
CA GLN A 33 7.67 -20.99 -16.43
C GLN A 33 8.57 -20.90 -15.18
N HIS A 34 9.87 -21.18 -15.31
CA HIS A 34 10.84 -21.01 -14.22
C HIS A 34 10.84 -19.56 -13.68
N PHE A 35 10.82 -18.56 -14.56
CA PHE A 35 10.74 -17.16 -14.12
C PHE A 35 9.40 -16.78 -13.50
N LYS A 36 8.28 -17.32 -13.99
CA LYS A 36 6.96 -17.13 -13.35
C LYS A 36 6.97 -17.61 -11.90
N GLU A 37 7.48 -18.82 -11.66
CA GLU A 37 7.58 -19.40 -10.33
C GLU A 37 8.53 -18.62 -9.42
N LYS A 38 9.68 -18.19 -9.96
CA LYS A 38 10.66 -17.40 -9.22
C LYS A 38 10.11 -16.02 -8.83
N LEU A 39 9.48 -15.32 -9.77
CA LEU A 39 8.81 -14.05 -9.49
C LEU A 39 7.70 -14.20 -8.46
N LYS A 40 6.88 -15.26 -8.56
CA LYS A 40 5.85 -15.56 -7.57
C LYS A 40 6.42 -15.70 -6.16
N GLN A 41 7.56 -16.39 -5.99
CA GLN A 41 8.22 -16.51 -4.69
C GLN A 41 8.74 -15.17 -4.17
N ILE A 42 9.33 -14.35 -5.05
CA ILE A 42 9.85 -13.02 -4.70
C ILE A 42 8.71 -12.08 -4.28
N GLU A 43 7.64 -12.03 -5.07
CA GLU A 43 6.47 -11.18 -4.81
C GLU A 43 5.74 -11.62 -3.53
N HIS A 44 5.62 -12.93 -3.29
CA HIS A 44 5.04 -13.44 -2.05
C HIS A 44 5.88 -13.03 -0.84
N PHE A 45 7.19 -13.14 -0.95
CA PHE A 45 8.09 -12.77 0.15
C PHE A 45 8.08 -11.26 0.43
N ILE A 46 8.02 -10.41 -0.60
CA ILE A 46 8.16 -8.95 -0.45
C ILE A 46 6.82 -8.26 -0.18
N LYS A 47 5.76 -8.67 -0.88
CA LYS A 47 4.45 -7.99 -0.85
C LYS A 47 3.33 -8.87 -0.31
N GLY A 48 3.59 -10.15 -0.06
CA GLY A 48 2.55 -11.13 0.29
C GLY A 48 1.62 -11.50 -0.88
N THR A 49 1.94 -11.10 -2.11
CA THR A 49 1.15 -11.36 -3.33
C THR A 49 1.68 -12.59 -4.05
N ASP A 50 0.82 -13.46 -4.59
CA ASP A 50 1.29 -14.71 -5.23
C ASP A 50 0.36 -15.24 -6.35
N GLU A 51 -0.66 -14.47 -6.69
CA GLU A 51 -1.51 -14.71 -7.86
C GLU A 51 -0.98 -13.88 -9.03
N LEU A 52 -0.54 -14.55 -10.09
CA LEU A 52 -0.05 -13.89 -11.29
C LEU A 52 -1.24 -13.43 -12.13
N ILE A 53 -1.36 -12.11 -12.31
CA ILE A 53 -2.37 -11.51 -13.18
C ILE A 53 -1.87 -11.56 -14.62
N HIS A 54 -0.75 -10.90 -14.89
CA HIS A 54 -0.19 -10.77 -16.24
C HIS A 54 1.30 -11.05 -16.22
N PHE A 55 1.79 -11.74 -17.25
CA PHE A 55 3.21 -11.99 -17.43
C PHE A 55 3.62 -11.69 -18.87
N LYS A 56 4.62 -10.82 -19.00
CA LYS A 56 5.24 -10.48 -20.28
C LYS A 56 6.73 -10.71 -20.20
N TYR A 57 7.31 -11.20 -21.29
CA TYR A 57 8.75 -11.25 -21.47
C TYR A 57 9.14 -10.76 -22.86
N GLU A 58 10.30 -10.11 -22.95
CA GLU A 58 10.93 -9.70 -24.21
C GLU A 58 12.37 -10.24 -24.21
N LEU A 59 12.72 -10.98 -25.26
CA LEU A 59 14.07 -11.50 -25.47
C LEU A 59 14.92 -10.44 -26.16
N ASP A 60 16.07 -10.09 -25.56
CA ASP A 60 16.91 -9.04 -26.13
C ASP A 60 17.52 -9.46 -27.47
N ASN A 61 17.46 -8.56 -28.46
CA ASN A 61 18.03 -8.72 -29.81
C ASN A 61 17.57 -9.94 -30.62
N ILE A 62 16.47 -10.61 -30.25
CA ILE A 62 15.93 -11.76 -31.00
C ILE A 62 14.45 -11.51 -31.31
N ARG A 63 14.13 -11.43 -32.61
CA ARG A 63 12.74 -11.52 -33.07
C ARG A 63 12.39 -12.99 -33.26
N LEU A 64 11.51 -13.51 -32.41
CA LEU A 64 10.88 -14.80 -32.67
C LEU A 64 9.94 -14.61 -33.86
N TYR A 65 10.21 -15.32 -34.96
CA TYR A 65 9.34 -15.29 -36.15
C TYR A 65 8.10 -16.18 -36.01
N ASN A 66 8.08 -17.05 -34.99
CA ASN A 66 6.97 -17.94 -34.66
C ASN A 66 6.74 -17.96 -33.15
N ASP A 67 5.48 -18.02 -32.72
CA ASP A 67 5.05 -18.13 -31.31
C ASP A 67 5.26 -19.54 -30.72
N ASN A 68 6.20 -20.32 -31.27
CA ASN A 68 6.46 -21.67 -30.79
C ASN A 68 7.40 -21.64 -29.57
N GLU A 69 6.82 -21.61 -28.37
CA GLU A 69 7.57 -21.62 -27.11
C GLU A 69 8.22 -22.97 -26.79
N ASP A 70 7.92 -24.05 -27.52
CA ASP A 70 8.53 -25.37 -27.29
C ASP A 70 9.92 -25.51 -27.93
N ILE A 71 10.46 -24.44 -28.54
CA ILE A 71 11.83 -24.40 -29.06
C ILE A 71 12.87 -24.42 -27.92
N LEU A 72 13.97 -25.16 -28.11
CA LEU A 72 15.09 -25.16 -27.17
C LEU A 72 15.77 -23.79 -27.13
N LEU A 73 16.21 -23.37 -25.94
CA LEU A 73 17.01 -22.14 -25.81
C LEU A 73 18.30 -22.22 -26.64
N HIS A 74 18.87 -23.42 -26.83
CA HIS A 74 19.96 -23.66 -27.77
C HIS A 74 19.61 -23.17 -29.17
N ASP A 75 18.46 -23.54 -29.71
CA ASP A 75 18.09 -23.18 -31.08
C ASP A 75 17.82 -21.69 -31.25
N ILE A 76 17.41 -21.01 -30.18
CA ILE A 76 17.27 -19.55 -30.13
C ILE A 76 18.65 -18.87 -30.14
N TYR A 77 19.57 -19.32 -29.28
CA TYR A 77 20.79 -18.57 -28.95
C TYR A 77 22.09 -19.09 -29.60
N LYS A 78 22.07 -20.22 -30.32
CA LYS A 78 23.27 -20.86 -30.88
C LYS A 78 24.10 -20.00 -31.84
N TYR A 79 23.52 -18.96 -32.41
CA TYR A 79 24.21 -18.03 -33.32
C TYR A 79 24.71 -16.75 -32.62
N VAL A 80 24.44 -16.60 -31.32
CA VAL A 80 24.94 -15.46 -30.54
C VAL A 80 26.43 -15.66 -30.25
N PRO A 81 27.29 -14.64 -30.44
CA PRO A 81 28.72 -14.76 -30.16
C PRO A 81 29.01 -15.27 -28.74
N ASN A 82 29.98 -16.18 -28.63
CA ASN A 82 30.43 -16.83 -27.39
C ASN A 82 29.46 -17.88 -26.78
N TYR A 83 28.38 -18.26 -27.47
CA TYR A 83 27.50 -19.35 -27.02
C TYR A 83 28.28 -20.68 -26.82
N PRO A 84 27.99 -21.48 -25.77
CA PRO A 84 26.96 -21.30 -24.73
C PRO A 84 27.38 -20.40 -23.56
N ASN A 85 28.61 -19.90 -23.56
CA ASN A 85 29.19 -19.13 -22.47
C ASN A 85 28.84 -17.63 -22.55
N ILE A 86 27.53 -17.34 -22.50
CA ILE A 86 26.97 -16.00 -22.68
C ILE A 86 26.09 -15.59 -21.50
N GLN A 87 25.96 -14.27 -21.33
CA GLN A 87 24.93 -13.64 -20.50
C GLN A 87 23.94 -12.97 -21.44
N ILE A 88 22.68 -13.40 -21.36
CA ILE A 88 21.61 -12.84 -22.19
C ILE A 88 20.61 -12.10 -21.30
N PHE A 89 20.03 -11.03 -21.82
CA PHE A 89 19.06 -10.24 -21.05
C PHE A 89 17.63 -10.62 -21.45
N TRP A 90 16.81 -10.96 -20.45
CA TRP A 90 15.36 -11.09 -20.58
C TRP A 90 14.71 -9.93 -19.84
N LYS A 91 13.90 -9.15 -20.55
CA LYS A 91 13.07 -8.14 -19.91
C LYS A 91 11.77 -8.80 -19.51
N ILE A 92 11.61 -9.05 -18.22
CA ILE A 92 10.46 -9.75 -17.65
C ILE A 92 9.61 -8.73 -16.90
N LYS A 93 8.29 -8.80 -17.06
CA LYS A 93 7.31 -8.05 -16.29
C LYS A 93 6.26 -9.02 -15.77
N GLY A 94 6.00 -8.98 -14.47
CA GLY A 94 4.98 -9.79 -13.84
C GLY A 94 4.11 -8.92 -12.94
N HIS A 95 2.81 -8.92 -13.16
CA HIS A 95 1.85 -8.25 -12.28
C HIS A 95 1.21 -9.30 -11.37
N PHE A 96 1.23 -9.04 -10.07
CA PHE A 96 0.74 -9.98 -9.06
C PHE A 96 -0.29 -9.32 -8.14
N MET A 97 -1.16 -10.14 -7.57
CA MET A 97 -2.07 -9.74 -6.50
C MET A 97 -2.18 -10.80 -5.41
N VAL A 98 -2.88 -10.44 -4.35
CA VAL A 98 -3.33 -11.39 -3.33
C VAL A 98 -4.57 -12.11 -3.86
N PRO A 99 -4.63 -13.45 -3.79
CA PRO A 99 -5.83 -14.19 -4.17
C PRO A 99 -7.05 -13.76 -3.39
N TYR A 100 -8.20 -13.67 -4.06
CA TYR A 100 -9.45 -13.18 -3.46
C TYR A 100 -9.83 -13.91 -2.16
N LYS A 101 -9.60 -15.24 -2.12
CA LYS A 101 -9.84 -16.09 -0.94
C LYS A 101 -8.98 -15.76 0.29
N ARG A 102 -7.87 -15.05 0.12
CA ARG A 102 -6.97 -14.62 1.20
C ARG A 102 -7.18 -13.16 1.58
N LEU A 103 -8.11 -12.46 0.92
CA LEU A 103 -8.46 -11.10 1.31
C LEU A 103 -9.28 -11.11 2.59
N ILE A 104 -9.11 -10.07 3.39
CA ILE A 104 -9.87 -9.83 4.60
C ILE A 104 -10.92 -8.75 4.33
N ASN A 105 -12.13 -8.97 4.86
CA ASN A 105 -13.12 -7.92 4.93
C ASN A 105 -12.91 -7.16 6.25
N ILE A 106 -12.95 -5.83 6.17
CA ILE A 106 -12.76 -4.93 7.31
C ILE A 106 -14.04 -4.84 8.16
N GLU A 107 -15.18 -5.33 7.64
CA GLU A 107 -16.44 -5.41 8.36
C GLU A 107 -16.43 -6.51 9.43
N LYS A 108 -15.58 -6.39 10.45
CA LYS A 108 -15.85 -7.07 11.72
C LYS A 108 -16.99 -6.34 12.42
N GLY A 109 -18.02 -7.12 12.77
CA GLY A 109 -19.24 -6.63 13.41
C GLY A 109 -18.94 -5.75 14.62
N LEU A 110 -19.79 -4.75 14.83
CA LEU A 110 -19.84 -3.85 15.97
C LEU A 110 -19.64 -4.60 17.29
N LEU A 111 -18.39 -4.84 17.68
CA LEU A 111 -18.04 -5.22 19.04
C LEU A 111 -18.24 -3.94 19.84
N LYS A 112 -19.36 -3.88 20.57
CA LYS A 112 -19.55 -2.86 21.60
C LYS A 112 -18.42 -3.04 22.60
N GLY A 113 -17.39 -2.20 22.50
CA GLY A 113 -16.34 -2.14 23.49
C GLY A 113 -16.95 -1.83 24.86
N PRO A 114 -16.43 -2.41 25.95
CA PRO A 114 -16.80 -1.99 27.29
C PRO A 114 -16.46 -0.50 27.50
N ASP A 115 -17.27 0.21 28.29
CA ASP A 115 -16.96 1.56 28.78
C ASP A 115 -15.67 1.49 29.63
N ILE A 116 -14.51 1.67 29.00
CA ILE A 116 -13.22 1.75 29.70
C ILE A 116 -12.92 3.22 29.94
N GLU A 117 -12.88 3.63 31.21
CA GLU A 117 -12.34 4.92 31.61
C GLU A 117 -10.84 4.96 31.31
N PHE A 118 -10.46 5.70 30.26
CA PHE A 118 -9.07 5.90 29.87
C PHE A 118 -8.43 7.01 30.71
N GLU A 119 -7.33 6.70 31.41
CA GLU A 119 -6.45 7.74 31.95
C GLU A 119 -5.72 8.42 30.80
N GLN A 120 -6.11 9.65 30.47
CA GLN A 120 -5.40 10.44 29.48
C GLN A 120 -3.97 10.73 29.98
N PRO A 121 -2.91 10.42 29.20
CA PRO A 121 -1.56 10.83 29.56
C PRO A 121 -1.50 12.35 29.65
N ASN A 122 -1.10 12.85 30.83
CA ASN A 122 -1.30 14.22 31.29
C ASN A 122 -0.55 15.33 30.50
N GLU A 123 0.23 15.01 29.47
CA GLU A 123 0.94 16.02 28.67
C GLU A 123 1.34 15.48 27.29
N LYS A 124 0.37 15.20 26.41
CA LYS A 124 0.69 14.97 24.99
C LYS A 124 1.10 16.30 24.33
N SER A 125 2.35 16.37 23.87
CA SER A 125 2.84 17.45 23.00
C SER A 125 2.07 17.52 21.68
N LYS A 126 1.98 18.71 21.08
CA LYS A 126 1.36 18.95 19.76
C LYS A 126 1.97 18.01 18.69
N PHE A 127 1.19 17.04 18.21
CA PHE A 127 1.54 16.13 17.12
C PHE A 127 0.83 16.60 15.84
N ASN A 128 1.61 16.94 14.80
CA ASN A 128 1.08 17.31 13.48
C ASN A 128 1.74 16.43 12.41
N PRO A 129 1.02 15.47 11.81
CA PRO A 129 1.58 14.57 10.80
C PRO A 129 1.66 15.20 9.40
N LEU A 130 1.18 16.43 9.23
CA LEU A 130 1.12 17.12 7.95
C LEU A 130 2.48 17.77 7.65
N LEU A 131 2.96 17.59 6.41
CA LEU A 131 4.21 18.19 5.96
C LEU A 131 3.99 19.62 5.47
N TYR A 132 4.95 20.51 5.69
CA TYR A 132 4.94 21.86 5.11
C TYR A 132 5.76 21.91 3.82
N GLU A 133 5.39 22.79 2.88
CA GLU A 133 6.01 22.89 1.55
C GLU A 133 7.54 23.06 1.61
N CYS A 134 8.04 23.84 2.57
CA CYS A 134 9.47 24.11 2.75
C CYS A 134 10.30 22.88 3.17
N ASP A 135 9.66 21.77 3.57
CA ASP A 135 10.32 20.62 4.15
C ASP A 135 10.36 19.37 3.26
N VAL A 136 9.75 19.40 2.07
CA VAL A 136 9.73 18.26 1.13
C VAL A 136 11.13 17.74 0.82
N GLN A 137 12.09 18.65 0.65
CA GLN A 137 13.47 18.27 0.37
C GLN A 137 14.13 17.55 1.56
N LYS A 138 13.78 17.91 2.80
CA LYS A 138 14.27 17.21 4.00
C LYS A 138 13.77 15.77 4.03
N LEU A 139 12.48 15.57 3.70
CA LEU A 139 11.88 14.23 3.61
C LEU A 139 12.58 13.37 2.55
N LYS A 140 12.82 13.91 1.35
CA LYS A 140 13.52 13.21 0.25
C LYS A 140 14.95 12.79 0.66
N ILE A 141 15.72 13.71 1.23
CA ILE A 141 17.10 13.44 1.70
C ILE A 141 17.08 12.34 2.76
N MET A 142 16.20 12.45 3.74
CA MET A 142 16.07 11.49 4.82
C MET A 142 15.74 10.08 4.32
N GLN A 143 14.78 9.94 3.41
CA GLN A 143 14.43 8.64 2.84
C GLN A 143 15.58 8.02 2.05
N SER A 144 16.36 8.84 1.33
CA SER A 144 17.57 8.35 0.66
C SER A 144 18.57 7.76 1.66
N ILE A 145 18.75 8.39 2.83
CA ILE A 145 19.67 7.92 3.89
C ILE A 145 19.18 6.61 4.51
N LEU A 146 17.87 6.51 4.82
CA LEU A 146 17.29 5.32 5.44
C LEU A 146 17.49 4.07 4.59
N ARG A 147 17.32 4.19 3.27
CA ARG A 147 17.49 3.08 2.32
C ARG A 147 18.88 2.43 2.38
N PHE A 148 19.93 3.22 2.60
CA PHE A 148 21.30 2.69 2.66
C PHE A 148 21.67 2.09 4.03
N LYS A 149 20.87 2.32 5.07
CA LYS A 149 21.17 1.87 6.43
C LYS A 149 20.66 0.48 6.77
N LEU A 150 19.78 -0.11 5.96
CA LEU A 150 19.06 -1.34 6.30
C LEU A 150 19.79 -2.59 5.79
N PRO A 151 20.50 -3.34 6.65
CA PRO A 151 20.99 -4.67 6.31
C PRO A 151 19.81 -5.64 6.11
N GLN A 152 19.99 -6.60 5.18
CA GLN A 152 18.96 -7.58 4.85
C GLN A 152 18.90 -8.79 5.81
N ASN A 153 19.83 -8.89 6.77
CA ASN A 153 19.91 -10.02 7.70
C ASN A 153 19.53 -9.59 9.12
N ASP A 154 19.02 -10.53 9.91
CA ASP A 154 18.74 -10.36 11.34
C ASP A 154 17.72 -9.25 11.65
N GLN A 155 16.68 -9.11 10.82
CA GLN A 155 15.70 -8.00 10.87
C GLN A 155 15.10 -7.78 12.27
N LEU A 156 14.63 -8.86 12.91
CA LEU A 156 14.04 -8.77 14.25
C LEU A 156 15.08 -8.38 15.32
N HIS A 157 16.33 -8.84 15.22
CA HIS A 157 17.40 -8.43 16.12
C HIS A 157 17.67 -6.93 15.99
N ASN A 158 17.77 -6.44 14.75
CA ASN A 158 18.01 -5.03 14.48
C ASN A 158 16.89 -4.13 15.01
N LEU A 159 15.63 -4.52 14.81
CA LEU A 159 14.48 -3.81 15.35
C LEU A 159 14.53 -3.73 16.88
N LEU A 160 14.64 -4.87 17.56
CA LEU A 160 14.65 -4.91 19.03
C LEU A 160 15.89 -4.21 19.60
N HIS A 161 17.04 -4.30 18.94
CA HIS A 161 18.24 -3.58 19.31
C HIS A 161 18.04 -2.06 19.25
N GLU A 162 17.42 -1.55 18.18
CA GLU A 162 17.06 -0.14 18.01
C GLU A 162 16.16 0.36 19.14
N ILE A 163 15.12 -0.40 19.51
CA ILE A 163 14.23 -0.04 20.62
C ILE A 163 15.02 0.07 21.94
N ILE A 164 15.89 -0.90 22.24
CA ILE A 164 16.72 -0.90 23.45
C ILE A 164 17.74 0.27 23.44
N MET A 165 18.29 0.58 22.27
CA MET A 165 19.23 1.68 22.03
C MET A 165 18.58 3.04 22.30
N ASN A 166 17.32 3.20 21.91
CA ASN A 166 16.53 4.41 22.14
C ASN A 166 15.95 4.50 23.56
N GLY A 167 16.24 3.52 24.43
CA GLY A 167 15.88 3.56 25.85
C GLY A 167 14.57 2.88 26.21
N TYR A 168 13.93 2.19 25.28
CA TYR A 168 12.60 1.60 25.43
C TYR A 168 12.64 0.09 25.72
N LEU A 169 13.61 -0.36 26.52
CA LEU A 169 13.65 -1.77 26.95
C LEU A 169 12.38 -2.17 27.72
N CYS A 170 11.76 -1.23 28.44
CA CYS A 170 10.51 -1.44 29.16
C CYS A 170 9.36 -1.92 28.26
N ASP A 171 9.32 -1.48 27.00
CA ASP A 171 8.28 -1.88 26.04
C ASP A 171 8.45 -3.32 25.53
N LEU A 172 9.63 -3.91 25.72
CA LEU A 172 9.95 -5.26 25.28
C LEU A 172 9.75 -6.33 26.37
N ILE A 173 9.51 -5.91 27.61
CA ILE A 173 9.45 -6.76 28.80
C ILE A 173 8.15 -6.53 29.57
N THR A 174 7.82 -7.42 30.49
CA THR A 174 6.68 -7.19 31.40
C THR A 174 7.05 -6.13 32.44
N PRO A 175 6.18 -5.15 32.75
CA PRO A 175 6.42 -4.20 33.83
C PRO A 175 6.57 -4.94 35.16
N GLN A 176 7.69 -4.76 35.86
CA GLN A 176 7.94 -5.52 37.11
C GLN A 176 7.92 -4.71 38.41
N THR A 177 7.98 -3.37 38.42
CA THR A 177 7.88 -2.57 39.67
C THR A 177 7.70 -1.07 39.42
N GLY A 178 7.00 -0.34 40.30
CA GLY A 178 6.77 1.11 40.20
C GLY A 178 7.91 2.04 40.70
N ASN A 179 9.04 1.50 41.17
CA ASN A 179 10.15 2.33 41.66
C ASN A 179 11.24 2.54 40.57
N LYS A 180 11.47 3.79 40.18
CA LYS A 180 12.47 4.18 39.14
C LYS A 180 13.90 3.71 39.42
N LYS A 181 14.33 3.63 40.69
CA LYS A 181 15.69 3.16 41.03
C LYS A 181 15.85 1.66 40.80
N ASP A 182 14.80 0.90 41.03
CA ASP A 182 14.79 -0.55 40.83
C ASP A 182 14.69 -0.88 39.33
N GLU A 183 13.98 -0.06 38.56
CA GLU A 183 13.89 -0.15 37.09
C GLU A 183 15.26 -0.03 36.41
N GLN A 184 16.10 0.94 36.79
CA GLN A 184 17.44 1.09 36.20
C GLN A 184 18.35 -0.11 36.48
N ARG A 185 18.25 -0.69 37.69
CA ARG A 185 19.01 -1.90 38.07
C ARG A 185 18.52 -3.10 37.27
N LEU A 186 17.20 -3.25 37.14
CA LEU A 186 16.56 -4.28 36.34
C LEU A 186 16.98 -4.18 34.87
N HIS A 187 16.92 -3.00 34.26
CA HIS A 187 17.35 -2.79 32.87
C HIS A 187 18.81 -3.16 32.66
N LYS A 188 19.70 -2.81 33.59
CA LYS A 188 21.12 -3.20 33.50
C LYS A 188 21.30 -4.72 33.61
N TYR A 189 20.54 -5.38 34.49
CA TYR A 189 20.55 -6.83 34.65
C TYR A 189 20.02 -7.55 33.41
N ILE A 190 18.88 -7.10 32.86
CA ILE A 190 18.28 -7.66 31.63
C ILE A 190 19.23 -7.47 30.45
N LYS A 191 19.79 -6.27 30.25
CA LYS A 191 20.79 -6.01 29.17
C LYS A 191 21.97 -6.97 29.23
N LYS A 192 22.42 -7.34 30.44
CA LYS A 192 23.48 -8.35 30.63
C LYS A 192 23.00 -9.74 30.21
N GLN A 193 21.79 -10.15 30.59
CA GLN A 193 21.25 -11.47 30.24
C GLN A 193 21.02 -11.66 28.73
N ILE A 194 20.56 -10.61 28.05
CA ILE A 194 20.32 -10.64 26.59
C ILE A 194 21.57 -10.28 25.78
N HIS A 195 22.74 -10.16 26.42
CA HIS A 195 24.02 -9.84 25.78
C HIS A 195 23.96 -8.55 24.92
N PHE A 196 23.27 -7.53 25.41
CA PHE A 196 23.10 -6.29 24.65
C PHE A 196 24.44 -5.57 24.43
N ASN A 197 24.88 -5.53 23.17
CA ASN A 197 26.05 -4.78 22.73
C ASN A 197 25.64 -3.59 21.87
N LYS A 198 25.90 -2.37 22.36
CA LYS A 198 25.54 -1.11 21.68
C LYS A 198 26.05 -1.00 20.23
N LYS A 199 27.15 -1.68 19.88
CA LYS A 199 27.79 -1.60 18.55
C LYS A 199 27.42 -2.75 17.61
N ASN A 200 26.93 -3.87 18.14
CA ASN A 200 26.71 -5.08 17.36
C ASN A 200 25.32 -5.66 17.67
N PRO A 201 24.32 -5.46 16.79
CA PRO A 201 22.98 -6.00 17.00
C PRO A 201 22.93 -7.53 16.99
N ASN A 202 23.87 -8.20 16.30
CA ASN A 202 23.87 -9.66 16.14
C ASN A 202 24.26 -10.42 17.42
N GLU A 203 24.77 -9.73 18.44
CA GLU A 203 25.05 -10.32 19.76
C GLU A 203 23.81 -10.39 20.66
N LEU A 204 22.72 -9.70 20.28
CA LEU A 204 21.48 -9.68 21.05
C LEU A 204 20.85 -11.08 21.09
N ILE A 205 20.64 -11.62 22.29
CA ILE A 205 19.95 -12.91 22.46
C ILE A 205 18.43 -12.66 22.54
N LEU A 206 17.69 -13.20 21.57
CA LEU A 206 16.23 -13.19 21.59
C LEU A 206 15.70 -14.33 22.47
N ASN A 207 15.35 -13.98 23.71
CA ASN A 207 14.80 -14.92 24.69
C ASN A 207 13.40 -14.46 25.11
N ASP A 208 12.38 -15.24 24.76
CA ASP A 208 10.96 -14.92 25.01
C ASP A 208 10.54 -14.98 26.49
N LYS A 209 11.34 -15.61 27.35
CA LYS A 209 11.17 -15.55 28.81
C LYS A 209 11.62 -14.21 29.40
N ILE A 210 12.45 -13.47 28.68
CA ILE A 210 12.97 -12.16 29.09
C ILE A 210 12.25 -11.05 28.31
N LEU A 211 12.27 -11.14 26.98
CA LEU A 211 11.63 -10.20 26.05
C LEU A 211 10.21 -10.69 25.77
N THR A 212 9.27 -10.37 26.65
CA THR A 212 7.90 -10.91 26.62
C THR A 212 7.11 -10.47 25.39
N ILE A 213 7.52 -9.40 24.70
CA ILE A 213 6.96 -9.01 23.39
C ILE A 213 7.05 -10.14 22.35
N LEU A 214 8.05 -11.04 22.47
CA LEU A 214 8.18 -12.19 21.58
C LEU A 214 7.03 -13.20 21.77
N ASN A 215 6.41 -13.26 22.96
CA ASN A 215 5.22 -14.08 23.18
C ASN A 215 3.98 -13.45 22.53
N GLU A 216 3.82 -12.13 22.68
CA GLU A 216 2.75 -11.37 21.99
C GLU A 216 2.85 -11.58 20.47
N LEU A 217 4.06 -11.43 19.92
CA LEU A 217 4.35 -11.68 18.50
C LEU A 217 3.95 -13.09 18.08
N LYS A 218 4.32 -14.14 18.84
CA LYS A 218 3.96 -15.53 18.51
C LYS A 218 2.45 -15.75 18.50
N ILE A 219 1.73 -15.15 19.43
CA ILE A 219 0.26 -15.23 19.50
C ILE A 219 -0.33 -14.61 18.22
N ILE A 220 0.05 -13.38 17.89
CA ILE A 220 -0.45 -12.68 16.70
C ILE A 220 -0.02 -13.35 15.40
N TYR A 221 1.18 -13.92 15.35
CA TYR A 221 1.65 -14.67 14.17
C TYR A 221 0.73 -15.85 13.86
N HIS A 222 0.16 -16.48 14.89
CA HIS A 222 -0.76 -17.60 14.74
C HIS A 222 -2.24 -17.20 14.78
N ASP A 223 -2.55 -15.90 14.74
CA ASP A 223 -3.93 -15.40 14.68
C ASP A 223 -4.65 -15.92 13.42
N ASP A 224 -5.95 -16.18 13.54
CA ASP A 224 -6.76 -16.72 12.45
C ASP A 224 -6.84 -15.78 11.25
N ILE A 225 -6.79 -14.45 11.46
CA ILE A 225 -6.77 -13.48 10.37
C ILE A 225 -5.44 -13.56 9.63
N HIS A 226 -4.31 -13.59 10.35
CA HIS A 226 -2.99 -13.74 9.74
C HIS A 226 -2.88 -15.04 8.94
N LYS A 227 -3.43 -16.13 9.49
CA LYS A 227 -3.53 -17.43 8.83
C LYS A 227 -4.43 -17.40 7.59
N GLN A 228 -5.58 -16.75 7.65
CA GLN A 228 -6.49 -16.57 6.51
C GLN A 228 -5.78 -15.86 5.34
N MET A 229 -4.97 -14.84 5.65
CA MET A 229 -4.16 -14.12 4.67
C MET A 229 -3.01 -14.98 4.09
N GLY A 230 -2.69 -16.12 4.70
CA GLY A 230 -1.59 -16.99 4.29
C GLY A 230 -0.24 -16.63 4.92
N TYR A 231 -0.25 -16.08 6.13
CA TYR A 231 0.93 -15.63 6.87
C TYR A 231 1.82 -14.61 6.12
N PRO A 232 1.26 -13.53 5.55
CA PRO A 232 2.04 -12.60 4.73
C PRO A 232 3.01 -11.73 5.55
N LEU A 233 2.80 -11.54 6.85
CA LEU A 233 3.67 -10.73 7.71
C LEU A 233 4.79 -11.57 8.32
N GLN A 234 6.00 -11.04 8.24
CA GLN A 234 7.15 -11.60 8.92
C GLN A 234 7.15 -11.21 10.41
N PRO A 235 7.88 -11.92 11.28
CA PRO A 235 7.95 -11.61 12.71
C PRO A 235 8.27 -10.13 13.03
N TRP A 236 9.19 -9.51 12.30
CA TRP A 236 9.56 -8.11 12.50
C TRP A 236 8.46 -7.13 12.06
N ASN A 237 7.64 -7.48 11.07
CA ASN A 237 6.50 -6.66 10.66
C ASN A 237 5.45 -6.60 11.77
N ILE A 238 5.09 -7.78 12.32
CA ILE A 238 4.16 -7.87 13.46
C ILE A 238 4.72 -7.12 14.66
N CYS A 239 6.01 -7.31 14.96
CA CYS A 239 6.67 -6.61 16.06
C CYS A 239 6.62 -5.08 15.90
N ALA A 240 6.82 -4.57 14.68
CA ALA A 240 6.77 -3.14 14.39
C ALA A 240 5.37 -2.56 14.63
N ILE A 241 4.31 -3.27 14.22
CA ILE A 241 2.92 -2.87 14.50
C ILE A 241 2.66 -2.89 16.01
N LEU A 242 3.06 -3.95 16.73
CA LEU A 242 2.90 -4.02 18.19
C LEU A 242 3.58 -2.84 18.90
N LEU A 243 4.81 -2.49 18.49
CA LEU A 243 5.57 -1.37 19.04
C LEU A 243 4.91 -0.01 18.75
N TYR A 244 4.28 0.13 17.58
CA TYR A 244 3.58 1.34 17.19
C TYR A 244 2.23 1.49 17.92
N CYS A 245 1.37 0.49 17.84
CA CYS A 245 0.01 0.57 18.36
C CYS A 245 -0.05 0.46 19.89
N GLY A 246 0.78 -0.40 20.49
CA GLY A 246 0.57 -0.84 21.88
C GLY A 246 1.60 -0.37 22.90
N LYS A 247 2.70 0.25 22.47
CA LYS A 247 3.86 0.51 23.35
C LYS A 247 4.21 1.99 23.46
N SER A 248 4.90 2.35 24.54
CA SER A 248 5.18 3.75 24.89
C SER A 248 6.18 4.42 23.93
N CYS A 249 7.06 3.64 23.29
CA CYS A 249 8.03 4.14 22.33
C CYS A 249 7.41 4.88 21.14
N ASN A 250 6.17 4.54 20.76
CA ASN A 250 5.49 5.21 19.65
C ASN A 250 5.42 6.73 19.84
N VAL A 251 5.19 7.21 21.06
CA VAL A 251 5.09 8.66 21.32
C VAL A 251 6.36 9.39 20.89
N GLN A 252 7.53 8.87 21.29
CA GLN A 252 8.81 9.47 20.92
C GLN A 252 9.20 9.18 19.47
N PHE A 253 8.87 7.99 18.95
CA PHE A 253 9.04 7.64 17.54
C PHE A 253 8.32 8.65 16.64
N SER A 254 7.01 8.80 16.83
CA SER A 254 6.14 9.75 16.14
C SER A 254 6.65 11.19 16.24
N TYR A 255 7.13 11.59 17.42
CA TYR A 255 7.70 12.93 17.63
C TYR A 255 9.04 13.15 16.91
N ASP A 256 9.92 12.15 16.93
CA ASP A 256 11.18 12.19 16.20
C ASP A 256 10.94 12.21 14.69
N GLN A 257 9.91 11.50 14.18
CA GLN A 257 9.52 11.56 12.77
C GLN A 257 9.14 12.98 12.34
N ILE A 258 8.24 13.66 13.08
CA ILE A 258 7.86 15.05 12.78
C ILE A 258 9.07 16.01 12.79
N LYS A 259 10.13 15.66 13.54
CA LYS A 259 11.37 16.42 13.61
C LYS A 259 12.44 15.98 12.61
N TYR A 260 12.11 15.16 11.62
CA TYR A 260 13.03 14.60 10.62
C TYR A 260 14.16 13.75 11.22
N LYS A 261 13.96 13.17 12.41
CA LYS A 261 14.92 12.29 13.10
C LYS A 261 14.60 10.81 12.89
N HIS A 262 14.20 10.45 11.67
CA HIS A 262 13.86 9.06 11.31
C HIS A 262 15.07 8.13 11.39
N ASP A 263 16.28 8.67 11.28
CA ASP A 263 17.52 7.91 11.36
C ASP A 263 17.76 7.25 12.72
N ARG A 264 17.05 7.70 13.77
CA ARG A 264 17.02 7.08 15.09
C ARG A 264 16.15 5.82 15.15
N TRP A 265 15.20 5.71 14.23
CA TRP A 265 14.15 4.71 14.21
C TRP A 265 14.07 4.02 12.85
N CYS A 266 15.23 3.84 12.21
CA CYS A 266 15.30 3.38 10.83
C CYS A 266 14.68 2.00 10.62
N TYR A 267 14.83 1.09 11.60
CA TYR A 267 14.25 -0.25 11.53
C TYR A 267 12.76 -0.24 11.85
N LEU A 268 12.33 0.45 12.91
CA LEU A 268 10.91 0.56 13.25
C LEU A 268 10.12 1.22 12.11
N ASP A 269 10.61 2.35 11.60
CA ASP A 269 9.98 3.09 10.49
C ASP A 269 9.86 2.23 9.22
N TYR A 270 10.94 1.56 8.83
CA TYR A 270 10.96 0.74 7.63
C TYR A 270 10.06 -0.49 7.75
N TYR A 271 10.17 -1.27 8.83
CA TYR A 271 9.39 -2.49 9.00
C TYR A 271 7.91 -2.21 9.24
N LEU A 272 7.57 -1.07 9.84
CA LEU A 272 6.19 -0.62 9.95
C LEU A 272 5.62 -0.25 8.57
N GLN A 273 6.36 0.52 7.77
CA GLN A 273 5.95 0.84 6.40
C GLN A 273 5.76 -0.42 5.53
N GLU A 274 6.69 -1.38 5.61
CA GLU A 274 6.55 -2.68 4.94
C GLU A 274 5.31 -3.44 5.42
N ALA A 275 5.06 -3.47 6.73
CA ALA A 275 3.91 -4.17 7.30
C ALA A 275 2.58 -3.58 6.78
N ILE A 276 2.44 -2.25 6.78
CA ILE A 276 1.24 -1.56 6.28
C ILE A 276 1.08 -1.84 4.78
N MET A 277 2.16 -1.81 3.99
CA MET A 277 2.11 -2.12 2.56
C MET A 277 1.65 -3.55 2.27
N VAL A 278 2.15 -4.53 3.02
CA VAL A 278 1.73 -5.92 2.88
C VAL A 278 0.25 -6.06 3.24
N LEU A 279 -0.20 -5.50 4.36
CA LEU A 279 -1.59 -5.59 4.78
C LEU A 279 -2.55 -4.85 3.85
N HIS A 280 -2.18 -3.68 3.34
CA HIS A 280 -2.96 -2.92 2.36
C HIS A 280 -3.37 -3.77 1.15
N ASN A 281 -2.45 -4.60 0.65
CA ASN A 281 -2.73 -5.49 -0.48
C ASN A 281 -3.72 -6.63 -0.15
N HIS A 282 -3.86 -6.98 1.13
CA HIS A 282 -4.74 -8.05 1.61
C HIS A 282 -6.16 -7.57 1.95
N GLU A 283 -6.42 -6.27 1.87
CA GLU A 283 -7.75 -5.71 2.10
C GLU A 283 -8.54 -5.59 0.81
N LYS A 284 -9.87 -5.67 0.95
CA LYS A 284 -10.83 -5.38 -0.13
C LYS A 284 -11.14 -3.88 -0.25
N PHE A 285 -10.10 -3.05 -0.35
CA PHE A 285 -10.25 -1.60 -0.38
C PHE A 285 -11.21 -1.11 -1.47
N GLU A 286 -11.26 -1.79 -2.62
CA GLU A 286 -12.14 -1.51 -3.75
C GLU A 286 -13.64 -1.60 -3.39
N GLU A 287 -13.99 -2.34 -2.33
CA GLU A 287 -15.36 -2.52 -1.85
C GLU A 287 -15.72 -1.52 -0.72
N HIS A 288 -14.77 -0.72 -0.21
CA HIS A 288 -14.98 0.08 1.01
C HIS A 288 -15.43 1.52 0.78
N GLU A 289 -16.45 1.98 1.53
CA GLU A 289 -16.96 3.36 1.51
C GLU A 289 -16.85 4.07 2.87
N THR A 290 -16.04 3.51 3.78
CA THR A 290 -15.88 3.99 5.15
C THR A 290 -15.07 5.27 5.20
N GLU A 291 -15.66 6.33 5.77
CA GLU A 291 -14.96 7.56 6.14
C GLU A 291 -14.15 7.31 7.42
N LEU A 292 -12.94 7.87 7.50
CA LEU A 292 -12.08 7.71 8.67
C LEU A 292 -11.75 9.05 9.31
N TYR A 293 -11.38 9.03 10.58
CA TYR A 293 -11.16 10.23 11.39
C TYR A 293 -9.89 10.11 12.23
N CYS A 294 -9.16 11.20 12.38
CA CYS A 294 -8.01 11.31 13.29
C CYS A 294 -8.10 12.61 14.09
N GLY A 295 -8.04 12.50 15.42
CA GLY A 295 -8.02 13.65 16.33
C GLY A 295 -6.62 14.15 16.59
N LEU A 296 -6.37 15.44 16.31
CA LEU A 296 -5.11 16.10 16.58
C LEU A 296 -5.25 17.15 17.69
N LYS A 297 -4.74 16.83 18.88
CA LYS A 297 -4.75 17.71 20.04
C LYS A 297 -3.93 18.98 19.80
N SER A 298 -4.53 20.14 20.05
CA SER A 298 -3.87 21.46 19.96
C SER A 298 -3.25 21.78 18.60
N VAL A 299 -3.72 21.13 17.53
CA VAL A 299 -3.40 21.47 16.14
C VAL A 299 -4.55 22.29 15.57
N ARG A 300 -4.20 23.42 14.97
CA ARG A 300 -5.10 24.25 14.16
C ARG A 300 -4.27 24.85 13.06
N LEU A 301 -4.80 24.82 11.84
CA LEU A 301 -4.15 25.41 10.68
C LEU A 301 -4.72 26.80 10.45
N GLU A 302 -3.85 27.80 10.48
CA GLU A 302 -4.21 29.17 10.15
C GLU A 302 -4.42 29.32 8.64
N ASN A 303 -3.51 28.73 7.86
CA ASN A 303 -3.60 28.66 6.42
C ASN A 303 -3.38 27.22 5.95
N ILE A 304 -4.42 26.62 5.36
CA ILE A 304 -4.35 25.27 4.81
C ILE A 304 -3.42 25.17 3.60
N GLU A 305 -3.19 26.28 2.89
CA GLU A 305 -2.28 26.34 1.74
C GLU A 305 -0.81 26.17 2.12
N GLU A 306 -0.46 26.34 3.40
CA GLU A 306 0.91 26.11 3.88
C GLU A 306 1.27 24.63 3.99
N ILE A 307 0.26 23.76 4.02
CA ILE A 307 0.46 22.32 4.02
C ILE A 307 0.83 21.86 2.62
N LYS A 308 1.90 21.07 2.57
CA LYS A 308 2.20 20.28 1.39
C LYS A 308 1.19 19.14 1.27
N SER A 309 0.20 19.36 0.42
CA SER A 309 -0.70 18.31 -0.05
C SER A 309 0.11 17.10 -0.57
N GLY A 310 -0.26 15.91 -0.10
CA GLY A 310 0.28 14.63 -0.54
C GLY A 310 1.37 14.00 0.31
N PHE A 311 1.80 14.65 1.40
CA PHE A 311 2.86 14.09 2.23
C PHE A 311 2.49 14.01 3.71
N PHE A 312 2.48 12.79 4.24
CA PHE A 312 2.55 12.53 5.66
C PHE A 312 4.02 12.35 6.09
N ILE A 313 4.47 13.14 7.06
CA ILE A 313 5.82 13.01 7.64
C ILE A 313 5.94 11.80 8.57
N SER A 314 4.84 11.45 9.24
CA SER A 314 4.71 10.37 10.20
C SER A 314 3.56 9.46 9.80
N HIS A 315 3.53 8.23 10.31
CA HIS A 315 2.34 7.38 10.19
C HIS A 315 1.15 8.04 10.89
N VAL A 316 -0.06 7.78 10.40
CA VAL A 316 -1.30 8.39 10.92
C VAL A 316 -2.28 7.30 11.31
N SER A 317 -2.56 7.23 12.61
CA SER A 317 -3.59 6.36 13.17
C SER A 317 -4.97 7.03 13.02
N THR A 318 -5.94 6.27 12.54
CA THR A 318 -7.30 6.71 12.25
C THR A 318 -8.32 5.70 12.78
N SER A 319 -9.56 6.14 12.94
CA SER A 319 -10.70 5.29 13.31
C SER A 319 -11.87 5.58 12.40
N ASP A 320 -12.70 4.59 12.13
CA ASP A 320 -14.02 4.76 11.52
C ASP A 320 -15.07 5.30 12.52
N ASP A 321 -14.71 5.45 13.80
CA ASP A 321 -15.50 6.10 14.83
C ASP A 321 -15.04 7.55 15.05
N ILE A 322 -15.89 8.51 14.68
CA ILE A 322 -15.61 9.93 14.90
C ILE A 322 -15.51 10.28 16.41
N GLU A 323 -16.15 9.53 17.31
CA GLU A 323 -16.05 9.78 18.75
C GLU A 323 -14.66 9.44 19.28
N VAL A 324 -14.01 8.40 18.74
CA VAL A 324 -12.59 8.11 19.03
C VAL A 324 -11.73 9.30 18.60
N ALA A 325 -11.94 9.84 17.39
CA ALA A 325 -11.20 11.03 16.95
C ALA A 325 -11.48 12.27 17.83
N LYS A 326 -12.72 12.49 18.28
CA LYS A 326 -13.05 13.58 19.22
C LYS A 326 -12.34 13.41 20.57
N MET A 327 -12.25 12.18 21.09
CA MET A 327 -11.50 11.88 22.31
C MET A 327 -10.02 12.29 22.18
N TYR A 328 -9.39 11.93 21.06
CA TYR A 328 -7.99 12.25 20.78
C TYR A 328 -7.73 13.74 20.50
N ARG A 329 -8.69 14.44 19.87
CA ARG A 329 -8.65 15.90 19.71
C ARG A 329 -8.67 16.63 21.07
N SER A 330 -9.27 16.03 22.11
CA SER A 330 -9.51 16.65 23.41
C SER A 330 -10.44 17.86 23.31
N GLY A 331 -10.24 18.92 24.11
CA GLY A 331 -11.12 20.11 24.11
C GLY A 331 -10.92 21.05 22.91
N GLN A 332 -9.69 21.16 22.39
CA GLN A 332 -9.33 22.04 21.28
C GLN A 332 -8.35 21.35 20.33
N GLY A 333 -8.55 21.51 19.04
CA GLY A 333 -7.64 20.97 18.02
C GLY A 333 -8.28 20.81 16.65
N CYS A 334 -7.82 19.79 15.95
CA CYS A 334 -8.25 19.50 14.59
C CYS A 334 -8.74 18.05 14.48
N ILE A 335 -9.72 17.81 13.62
CA ILE A 335 -10.09 16.46 13.16
C ILE A 335 -9.72 16.37 11.69
N LEU A 336 -8.85 15.42 11.36
CA LEU A 336 -8.65 15.02 9.97
C LEU A 336 -9.74 14.03 9.60
N HIS A 337 -10.52 14.34 8.58
CA HIS A 337 -11.55 13.50 8.00
C HIS A 337 -11.02 12.95 6.67
N PHE A 338 -10.89 11.63 6.55
CA PHE A 338 -10.36 10.96 5.38
C PHE A 338 -11.52 10.45 4.52
N HIS A 339 -11.60 10.97 3.29
CA HIS A 339 -12.54 10.48 2.30
C HIS A 339 -12.22 9.03 1.91
N PRO A 340 -13.20 8.17 1.55
CA PRO A 340 -12.94 6.79 1.16
C PRO A 340 -11.97 6.65 -0.03
N SER A 341 -11.86 7.66 -0.88
CA SER A 341 -10.86 7.71 -1.96
C SER A 341 -9.41 7.57 -1.45
N MET A 342 -9.13 7.98 -0.21
CA MET A 342 -7.81 7.82 0.43
C MET A 342 -7.45 6.35 0.64
N ARG A 343 -8.41 5.51 1.04
CA ARG A 343 -8.18 4.06 1.21
C ARG A 343 -8.18 3.31 -0.10
N ARG A 344 -9.00 3.76 -1.05
CA ARG A 344 -9.10 3.16 -2.40
C ARG A 344 -7.93 3.49 -3.31
N SER A 345 -7.02 4.34 -2.86
CA SER A 345 -5.80 4.67 -3.58
C SER A 345 -4.79 3.53 -3.46
N PRO A 346 -4.22 3.05 -4.56
CA PRO A 346 -3.12 2.08 -4.52
C PRO A 346 -1.78 2.71 -4.11
N TYR A 347 -1.73 4.03 -3.96
CA TYR A 347 -0.51 4.79 -3.66
C TYR A 347 -0.53 5.45 -2.28
N ILE A 348 -1.72 5.58 -1.66
CA ILE A 348 -1.88 5.99 -0.27
C ILE A 348 -2.12 4.73 0.57
N ILE A 349 -1.01 4.16 1.02
CA ILE A 349 -0.99 2.87 1.69
C ILE A 349 -1.61 2.98 3.09
N SER A 350 -2.62 2.17 3.35
CA SER A 350 -3.31 2.06 4.63
C SER A 350 -3.74 0.62 4.93
N CYS A 351 -3.89 0.28 6.21
CA CYS A 351 -4.40 -1.03 6.61
C CYS A 351 -5.10 -0.99 7.97
N ASP A 352 -6.07 -1.88 8.15
CA ASP A 352 -6.69 -2.23 9.43
C ASP A 352 -5.71 -3.07 10.25
N VAL A 353 -5.33 -2.53 11.41
CA VAL A 353 -4.47 -3.18 12.39
C VAL A 353 -5.22 -3.49 13.68
N SER A 354 -6.54 -3.35 13.72
CA SER A 354 -7.38 -3.58 14.90
C SER A 354 -7.25 -4.98 15.50
N TRP A 355 -6.89 -5.97 14.68
CA TRP A 355 -6.65 -7.35 15.12
C TRP A 355 -5.25 -7.59 15.72
N ILE A 356 -4.33 -6.63 15.58
CA ILE A 356 -3.00 -6.63 16.20
C ILE A 356 -2.96 -5.64 17.37
N SER A 357 -3.64 -4.50 17.21
CA SER A 357 -3.66 -3.42 18.20
C SER A 357 -4.29 -3.91 19.51
N PRO A 358 -3.70 -3.58 20.67
CA PRO A 358 -4.29 -3.97 21.96
C PRO A 358 -5.54 -3.16 22.32
N PHE A 359 -5.89 -2.14 21.53
CA PHE A 359 -7.00 -1.23 21.78
C PHE A 359 -8.18 -1.51 20.85
N GLU A 360 -8.86 -2.64 21.05
CA GLU A 360 -9.96 -3.11 20.16
C GLU A 360 -11.04 -2.04 19.89
N HIS A 361 -11.37 -1.24 20.91
CA HIS A 361 -12.37 -0.17 20.84
C HIS A 361 -12.02 0.97 19.89
N GLU A 362 -10.73 1.17 19.56
CA GLU A 362 -10.30 2.25 18.66
C GLU A 362 -10.51 1.89 17.19
N ARG A 363 -10.65 0.59 16.86
CA ARG A 363 -10.74 0.08 15.49
C ARG A 363 -9.68 0.71 14.58
N GLU A 364 -8.45 0.61 15.05
CA GLU A 364 -7.31 1.35 14.50
C GLU A 364 -7.02 0.96 13.04
N ILE A 365 -7.09 1.97 12.16
CA ILE A 365 -6.66 1.90 10.77
C ILE A 365 -5.46 2.82 10.60
N LEU A 366 -4.36 2.26 10.12
CA LEU A 366 -3.08 2.93 10.05
C LEU A 366 -2.75 3.34 8.61
N PHE A 367 -2.50 4.62 8.39
CA PHE A 367 -1.90 5.14 7.16
C PHE A 367 -0.37 5.15 7.29
N SER A 368 0.31 4.66 6.26
CA SER A 368 1.75 4.81 6.15
C SER A 368 2.10 6.28 5.96
N ARG A 369 3.24 6.71 6.52
CA ARG A 369 3.89 7.96 6.07
C ARG A 369 4.17 7.90 4.56
N SER A 370 4.25 9.05 3.91
CA SER A 370 4.42 9.10 2.45
C SER A 370 5.79 8.57 2.01
N PHE A 371 5.78 7.80 0.92
CA PHE A 371 6.98 7.24 0.31
C PHE A 371 7.40 8.10 -0.89
N THR A 372 8.55 8.76 -0.78
CA THR A 372 9.19 9.45 -1.91
C THR A 372 9.99 8.40 -2.69
N CYS A 373 9.29 7.65 -3.54
CA CYS A 373 9.96 6.74 -4.44
C CYS A 373 10.84 7.54 -5.41
N PHE A 374 12.10 7.13 -5.59
CA PHE A 374 13.03 7.76 -6.55
C PHE A 374 12.63 7.52 -8.01
N PHE A 375 11.68 6.61 -8.26
CA PHE A 375 11.09 6.40 -9.59
C PHE A 375 10.02 7.43 -9.93
N PHE A 376 9.40 8.06 -8.93
CA PHE A 376 8.37 9.06 -9.15
C PHE A 376 9.01 10.44 -9.17
N ASP A 377 8.89 11.13 -10.29
CA ASP A 377 9.17 12.55 -10.28
C ASP A 377 8.15 13.29 -9.39
N GLU A 378 8.43 14.55 -9.07
CA GLU A 378 7.57 15.32 -8.16
C GLU A 378 6.16 15.53 -8.73
N LYS A 379 6.04 15.53 -10.06
CA LYS A 379 4.77 15.67 -10.75
C LYS A 379 3.92 14.41 -10.53
N MET A 380 4.47 13.24 -10.81
CA MET A 380 3.82 11.95 -10.61
C MET A 380 3.44 11.73 -9.15
N HIS A 381 4.30 12.09 -8.20
CA HIS A 381 3.92 12.01 -6.78
C HIS A 381 2.75 12.93 -6.44
N LYS A 382 2.71 14.15 -6.98
CA LYS A 382 1.61 15.10 -6.73
C LYS A 382 0.30 14.64 -7.37
N GLU A 383 0.38 14.10 -8.57
CA GLU A 383 -0.79 13.74 -9.39
C GLU A 383 -1.36 12.36 -9.01
N GLU A 384 -0.52 11.39 -8.64
CA GLU A 384 -0.96 9.99 -8.43
C GLU A 384 -0.88 9.54 -6.97
N CYS A 385 0.16 9.94 -6.23
CA CYS A 385 0.38 9.48 -4.85
C CYS A 385 -0.13 10.46 -3.79
N GLY A 386 -0.49 11.68 -4.20
CA GLY A 386 -0.82 12.77 -3.30
C GLY A 386 -2.25 12.75 -2.80
N TRP A 387 -2.51 13.53 -1.77
CA TRP A 387 -3.83 13.85 -1.23
C TRP A 387 -3.94 15.36 -1.12
N ASN A 388 -5.14 15.90 -1.28
CA ASN A 388 -5.44 17.30 -1.05
C ASN A 388 -6.13 17.47 0.30
N ALA A 389 -6.08 18.68 0.83
CA ALA A 389 -6.78 19.04 2.06
C ALA A 389 -7.68 20.26 1.83
N LYS A 390 -8.89 20.22 2.42
CA LYS A 390 -9.80 21.37 2.46
C LYS A 390 -10.43 21.50 3.84
N ILE A 391 -10.70 22.73 4.28
CA ILE A 391 -11.47 22.97 5.50
C ILE A 391 -12.93 22.60 5.20
N GLU A 392 -13.46 21.61 5.92
CA GLU A 392 -14.84 21.15 5.77
C GLU A 392 -15.77 21.90 6.73
N GLU A 393 -15.34 22.02 7.99
CA GLU A 393 -16.06 22.75 9.04
C GLU A 393 -15.05 23.42 9.97
N GLN A 394 -15.40 24.59 10.50
CA GLN A 394 -14.55 25.29 11.46
C GLN A 394 -15.39 26.10 12.45
N ASP A 395 -15.11 25.89 13.74
CA ASP A 395 -15.63 26.71 14.83
C ASP A 395 -14.48 27.24 15.71
N GLU A 396 -14.81 27.82 16.86
CA GLU A 396 -13.85 28.38 17.83
C GLU A 396 -12.89 27.32 18.40
N TYR A 397 -13.36 26.07 18.57
CA TYR A 397 -12.67 25.00 19.29
C TYR A 397 -12.09 23.92 18.37
N THR A 398 -12.67 23.74 17.18
CA THR A 398 -12.38 22.65 16.26
C THR A 398 -12.22 23.14 14.84
N GLN A 399 -11.34 22.49 14.11
CA GLN A 399 -11.23 22.58 12.66
C GLN A 399 -11.30 21.16 12.09
N MET A 400 -12.29 20.90 11.23
CA MET A 400 -12.40 19.65 10.49
C MET A 400 -11.81 19.84 9.10
N ILE A 401 -10.85 18.98 8.75
CA ILE A 401 -10.13 19.04 7.49
C ILE A 401 -10.42 17.77 6.72
N LEU A 402 -11.08 17.89 5.56
CA LEU A 402 -11.26 16.77 4.65
C LEU A 402 -9.98 16.53 3.85
N LEU A 403 -9.50 15.28 3.87
CA LEU A 403 -8.43 14.77 3.04
C LEU A 403 -9.00 13.86 1.95
N THR A 404 -8.60 14.11 0.71
CA THR A 404 -9.06 13.42 -0.50
C THR A 404 -7.88 13.01 -1.36
N TRP A 405 -7.94 11.84 -2.00
CA TRP A 405 -6.90 11.42 -2.94
C TRP A 405 -6.83 12.38 -4.14
N ALA A 406 -5.63 12.75 -4.60
CA ALA A 406 -5.48 13.81 -5.61
C ALA A 406 -6.19 13.49 -6.95
N PRO A 407 -6.11 12.27 -7.52
CA PRO A 407 -6.91 11.85 -8.66
C PRO A 407 -8.42 12.00 -8.44
N HIS A 408 -8.93 11.71 -7.23
CA HIS A 408 -10.35 11.92 -6.97
C HIS A 408 -10.74 13.37 -7.27
N ASP A 409 -10.03 14.35 -6.71
CA ASP A 409 -10.37 15.77 -6.89
C ASP A 409 -10.10 16.26 -8.31
N GLN A 410 -9.00 15.80 -8.93
CA GLN A 410 -8.64 16.16 -10.31
C GLN A 410 -9.76 15.82 -11.29
N TYR A 411 -10.39 14.65 -11.14
CA TYR A 411 -11.41 14.17 -12.06
C TYR A 411 -12.84 14.46 -11.61
N PHE A 412 -13.07 14.82 -10.35
CA PHE A 412 -14.39 14.97 -9.74
C PHE A 412 -15.34 15.82 -10.58
N GLN A 413 -14.97 17.07 -10.89
CA GLN A 413 -15.86 17.98 -11.62
C GLN A 413 -16.18 17.47 -13.04
N GLN A 414 -15.18 16.95 -13.76
CA GLN A 414 -15.36 16.46 -15.11
C GLN A 414 -16.27 15.23 -15.15
N ILE A 415 -16.07 14.30 -14.21
CA ILE A 415 -16.90 13.10 -14.08
C ILE A 415 -18.33 13.48 -13.74
N MET A 416 -18.55 14.42 -12.82
CA MET A 416 -19.91 14.87 -12.47
C MET A 416 -20.62 15.50 -13.67
N GLN A 417 -19.94 16.34 -14.46
CA GLN A 417 -20.51 16.94 -15.67
C GLN A 417 -20.86 15.90 -16.74
N ILE A 418 -20.02 14.87 -16.93
CA ILE A 418 -20.32 13.76 -17.84
C ILE A 418 -21.51 12.98 -17.30
N SER A 419 -21.48 12.60 -16.01
CA SER A 419 -22.54 11.87 -15.33
C SER A 419 -23.90 12.57 -15.47
N GLU A 420 -23.96 13.89 -15.35
CA GLU A 420 -25.18 14.68 -15.52
C GLU A 420 -25.82 14.54 -16.90
N LYS A 421 -25.01 14.56 -17.96
CA LYS A 421 -25.50 14.36 -19.34
C LYS A 421 -26.09 12.97 -19.56
N TRP A 422 -25.76 12.03 -18.67
CA TRP A 422 -26.31 10.68 -18.61
C TRP A 422 -27.34 10.52 -17.48
N ASN A 423 -27.89 11.60 -16.93
CA ASN A 423 -28.84 11.60 -15.82
C ASN A 423 -28.37 10.79 -14.60
N HIS A 424 -27.06 10.77 -14.34
CA HIS A 424 -26.42 9.99 -13.28
C HIS A 424 -26.66 8.48 -13.32
N SER A 425 -27.06 7.94 -14.48
CA SER A 425 -27.32 6.50 -14.67
C SER A 425 -26.07 5.65 -14.89
N VAL A 426 -24.91 6.29 -15.05
CA VAL A 426 -23.62 5.62 -15.31
C VAL A 426 -22.79 5.66 -14.04
N ASP A 427 -22.14 4.54 -13.72
CA ASP A 427 -21.18 4.44 -12.62
C ASP A 427 -20.03 5.46 -12.78
N LEU A 428 -19.66 6.15 -11.70
CA LEU A 428 -18.63 7.20 -11.75
C LEU A 428 -17.24 6.63 -12.02
N ASN A 429 -16.93 5.45 -11.46
CA ASN A 429 -15.66 4.78 -11.69
C ASN A 429 -15.57 4.24 -13.13
N LEU A 430 -16.69 3.85 -13.74
CA LEU A 430 -16.73 3.55 -15.18
C LEU A 430 -16.34 4.78 -16.03
N ILE A 431 -16.90 5.96 -15.74
CA ILE A 431 -16.52 7.20 -16.43
C ILE A 431 -15.04 7.51 -16.21
N TYR A 432 -14.56 7.35 -14.97
CA TYR A 432 -13.17 7.55 -14.61
C TYR A 432 -12.20 6.66 -15.40
N VAL A 433 -12.46 5.35 -15.48
CA VAL A 433 -11.61 4.40 -16.23
C VAL A 433 -11.58 4.75 -17.73
N ILE A 434 -12.71 5.14 -18.32
CA ILE A 434 -12.77 5.57 -19.73
C ILE A 434 -11.98 6.87 -19.93
N LEU A 435 -12.08 7.84 -19.00
CA LEU A 435 -11.30 9.07 -19.03
C LEU A 435 -9.78 8.79 -19.00
N LEU A 436 -9.33 7.94 -18.08
CA LEU A 436 -7.91 7.54 -18.00
C LEU A 436 -7.46 6.90 -19.31
N SER A 437 -8.23 5.93 -19.82
CA SER A 437 -7.94 5.26 -21.08
C SER A 437 -7.89 6.23 -22.27
N ALA A 438 -8.77 7.22 -22.30
CA ALA A 438 -8.78 8.24 -23.34
C ALA A 438 -7.55 9.16 -23.26
N GLN A 439 -7.11 9.54 -22.06
CA GLN A 439 -5.91 10.36 -21.90
C GLN A 439 -4.65 9.67 -22.41
N GLU A 440 -4.49 8.37 -22.14
CA GLU A 440 -3.36 7.58 -22.67
C GLU A 440 -3.30 7.66 -24.21
N ILE A 441 -4.45 7.51 -24.88
CA ILE A 441 -4.56 7.52 -26.34
C ILE A 441 -4.32 8.93 -26.92
N MET A 442 -4.79 9.96 -26.24
CA MET A 442 -4.79 11.34 -26.77
C MET A 442 -3.47 12.07 -26.71
N THR A 443 -2.44 11.51 -26.07
CA THR A 443 -1.07 12.05 -26.16
C THR A 443 -0.57 12.23 -27.62
N PHE A 444 -1.30 11.69 -28.60
CA PHE A 444 -1.01 11.77 -30.03
C PHE A 444 -1.99 12.57 -30.90
N ALA A 445 -3.11 13.13 -30.36
CA ALA A 445 -4.11 13.84 -31.17
C ALA A 445 -4.82 14.98 -30.40
N ASN A 446 -4.94 16.16 -31.02
CA ASN A 446 -5.60 17.35 -30.46
C ASN A 446 -7.15 17.23 -30.49
N VAL A 447 -7.71 16.23 -29.81
CA VAL A 447 -9.14 15.92 -29.78
C VAL A 447 -9.72 16.27 -28.41
N ASN A 448 -11.01 16.64 -28.37
CA ASN A 448 -11.72 16.91 -27.13
C ASN A 448 -11.99 15.59 -26.36
N ILE A 449 -11.38 15.44 -25.19
CA ILE A 449 -11.51 14.23 -24.36
C ILE A 449 -12.98 13.90 -24.03
N ASN A 450 -13.79 14.93 -23.76
CA ASN A 450 -15.17 14.73 -23.34
C ASN A 450 -16.01 14.13 -24.47
N GLU A 451 -15.70 14.49 -25.72
CA GLU A 451 -16.38 13.92 -26.90
C GLU A 451 -16.01 12.46 -27.10
N ILE A 452 -14.73 12.09 -26.91
CA ILE A 452 -14.28 10.69 -26.96
C ILE A 452 -14.96 9.88 -25.87
N VAL A 453 -14.99 10.37 -24.62
CA VAL A 453 -15.65 9.66 -23.53
C VAL A 453 -17.15 9.54 -23.78
N HIS A 454 -17.81 10.57 -24.29
CA HIS A 454 -19.21 10.48 -24.68
C HIS A 454 -19.47 9.43 -25.77
N LEU A 455 -18.64 9.41 -26.82
CA LEU A 455 -18.75 8.45 -27.90
C LEU A 455 -18.48 7.02 -27.39
N GLY A 456 -17.46 6.85 -26.55
CA GLY A 456 -17.13 5.60 -25.89
C GLY A 456 -18.29 5.07 -25.05
N LEU A 457 -18.85 5.91 -24.17
CA LEU A 457 -20.02 5.57 -23.35
C LEU A 457 -21.24 5.22 -24.21
N LYS A 458 -21.52 5.97 -25.28
CA LYS A 458 -22.63 5.67 -26.19
C LYS A 458 -22.50 4.32 -26.88
N ASN A 459 -21.31 4.03 -27.39
CA ASN A 459 -21.03 2.75 -28.05
C ASN A 459 -21.08 1.60 -27.04
N PHE A 460 -20.48 1.79 -25.87
CA PHE A 460 -20.50 0.83 -24.77
C PHE A 460 -21.93 0.51 -24.30
N GLN A 461 -22.76 1.52 -24.01
CA GLN A 461 -24.15 1.30 -23.58
C GLN A 461 -24.99 0.59 -24.65
N THR A 462 -24.77 0.92 -25.92
CA THR A 462 -25.44 0.22 -27.05
C THR A 462 -25.03 -1.25 -27.11
N TRP A 463 -23.76 -1.55 -26.86
CA TRP A 463 -23.22 -2.90 -26.84
C TRP A 463 -23.68 -3.68 -25.60
N LYS A 464 -23.64 -3.07 -24.41
CA LYS A 464 -24.04 -3.65 -23.12
C LYS A 464 -25.45 -4.22 -23.18
N ASN A 465 -26.39 -3.51 -23.81
CA ASN A 465 -27.78 -3.96 -23.96
C ASN A 465 -27.97 -5.21 -24.86
N ARG A 466 -26.94 -5.63 -25.59
CA ARG A 466 -27.00 -6.78 -26.52
C ARG A 466 -26.15 -7.95 -26.06
N ASN A 467 -25.36 -7.80 -25.00
CA ASN A 467 -24.38 -8.78 -24.59
C ASN A 467 -24.77 -9.40 -23.24
N THR A 468 -24.90 -10.73 -23.21
CA THR A 468 -25.16 -11.52 -22.00
C THR A 468 -23.97 -12.39 -21.59
N GLU A 469 -22.81 -12.27 -22.27
CA GLU A 469 -21.61 -13.06 -21.98
C GLU A 469 -21.18 -12.89 -20.52
N TYR A 470 -21.28 -11.66 -20.01
CA TYR A 470 -20.87 -11.33 -18.65
C TYR A 470 -21.60 -12.17 -17.60
N GLU A 471 -22.89 -12.45 -17.76
CA GLU A 471 -23.70 -13.22 -16.80
C GLU A 471 -23.09 -14.59 -16.52
N THR A 472 -22.43 -15.19 -17.52
CA THR A 472 -21.76 -16.50 -17.38
C THR A 472 -20.38 -16.43 -16.73
N LYS A 473 -19.78 -15.23 -16.64
CA LYS A 473 -18.42 -14.99 -16.16
C LYS A 473 -18.33 -14.17 -14.87
N ILE A 474 -19.46 -13.75 -14.29
CA ILE A 474 -19.49 -12.93 -13.06
C ILE A 474 -18.56 -13.52 -12.00
N ASN A 475 -18.70 -14.81 -11.68
CA ASN A 475 -17.89 -15.44 -10.63
C ASN A 475 -16.39 -15.44 -10.96
N GLU A 476 -16.02 -15.63 -12.22
CA GLU A 476 -14.62 -15.60 -12.67
C GLU A 476 -14.01 -14.21 -12.43
N PHE A 477 -14.74 -13.14 -12.72
CA PHE A 477 -14.30 -11.77 -12.42
C PHE A 477 -14.21 -11.52 -10.90
N MET A 478 -15.21 -11.96 -10.13
CA MET A 478 -15.22 -11.77 -8.67
C MET A 478 -14.05 -12.48 -7.99
N GLU A 479 -13.66 -13.66 -8.46
CA GLU A 479 -12.48 -14.40 -7.99
C GLU A 479 -11.16 -13.62 -8.22
N HIS A 480 -11.17 -12.62 -9.11
CA HIS A 480 -10.01 -11.78 -9.43
C HIS A 480 -10.17 -10.32 -8.95
N ARG A 481 -10.91 -10.10 -7.86
CA ARG A 481 -11.15 -8.78 -7.23
C ARG A 481 -11.96 -7.79 -8.08
N CYS A 482 -12.58 -8.26 -9.16
CA CYS A 482 -13.30 -7.37 -10.06
C CYS A 482 -14.75 -7.17 -9.60
N CYS A 483 -14.95 -6.41 -8.52
CA CYS A 483 -16.25 -6.18 -7.89
C CYS A 483 -17.16 -5.20 -8.66
N ASN A 484 -16.62 -4.33 -9.51
CA ASN A 484 -17.40 -3.36 -10.27
C ASN A 484 -17.89 -3.96 -11.60
N HIS A 485 -19.16 -4.36 -11.65
CA HIS A 485 -19.77 -5.00 -12.82
C HIS A 485 -19.68 -4.18 -14.11
N ASP A 486 -19.78 -2.86 -14.02
CA ASP A 486 -19.72 -1.96 -15.17
C ASP A 486 -18.32 -1.91 -15.79
N ILE A 487 -17.27 -1.92 -14.95
CA ILE A 487 -15.88 -2.02 -15.41
C ILE A 487 -15.60 -3.40 -16.01
N ASN A 488 -16.16 -4.47 -15.46
CA ASN A 488 -15.97 -5.82 -16.02
C ASN A 488 -16.56 -5.92 -17.43
N LEU A 489 -17.78 -5.40 -17.62
CA LEU A 489 -18.43 -5.29 -18.92
C LEU A 489 -17.62 -4.43 -19.89
N LEU A 490 -17.09 -3.29 -19.43
CA LEU A 490 -16.21 -2.44 -20.23
C LEU A 490 -14.97 -3.21 -20.71
N SER A 491 -14.40 -4.05 -19.84
CA SER A 491 -13.20 -4.83 -20.12
C SER A 491 -13.44 -5.89 -21.20
N ILE A 492 -14.61 -6.55 -21.18
CA ILE A 492 -15.06 -7.45 -22.26
C ILE A 492 -15.24 -6.66 -23.57
N TRP A 493 -15.88 -5.50 -23.50
CA TRP A 493 -16.10 -4.66 -24.67
C TRP A 493 -14.80 -4.17 -25.33
N PHE A 494 -13.80 -3.75 -24.54
CA PHE A 494 -12.49 -3.34 -25.07
C PHE A 494 -11.79 -4.47 -25.84
N ARG A 495 -11.83 -5.69 -25.30
CA ARG A 495 -11.30 -6.89 -25.94
C ARG A 495 -12.00 -7.17 -27.27
N ASP A 496 -13.34 -7.17 -27.27
CA ASP A 496 -14.14 -7.63 -28.41
C ASP A 496 -14.24 -6.60 -29.55
N CYS A 497 -14.41 -5.33 -29.20
CA CYS A 497 -14.79 -4.30 -30.17
C CYS A 497 -13.64 -3.43 -30.64
N ILE A 498 -12.62 -3.20 -29.80
CA ILE A 498 -11.56 -2.24 -30.10
C ILE A 498 -10.27 -2.97 -30.52
N ASN A 499 -10.17 -4.29 -30.29
CA ASN A 499 -8.93 -5.07 -30.50
C ASN A 499 -7.72 -4.37 -29.84
N TYR A 500 -8.01 -3.56 -28.82
CA TYR A 500 -7.08 -2.67 -28.16
C TYR A 500 -6.33 -3.50 -27.14
N LYS A 501 -5.02 -3.66 -27.35
CA LYS A 501 -4.15 -4.49 -26.53
C LYS A 501 -4.61 -5.97 -26.48
N LYS A 502 -4.44 -6.71 -27.60
CA LYS A 502 -4.47 -8.20 -27.62
C LYS A 502 -3.58 -8.89 -26.56
N GLU A 503 -2.77 -8.11 -25.87
CA GLU A 503 -1.91 -8.52 -24.78
C GLU A 503 -2.66 -8.91 -23.49
N PHE A 504 -3.87 -8.38 -23.25
CA PHE A 504 -4.62 -8.66 -22.02
C PHE A 504 -5.95 -9.36 -22.30
N THR A 505 -6.30 -10.31 -21.44
CA THR A 505 -7.67 -10.80 -21.29
C THR A 505 -8.56 -9.73 -20.65
N ALA A 506 -9.88 -9.90 -20.75
CA ALA A 506 -10.82 -8.97 -20.12
C ALA A 506 -10.69 -8.95 -18.58
N ILE A 507 -10.36 -10.09 -17.96
CA ILE A 507 -10.17 -10.18 -16.50
C ILE A 507 -8.86 -9.49 -16.13
N GLU A 508 -7.75 -9.79 -16.80
CA GLU A 508 -6.47 -9.11 -16.57
C GLU A 508 -6.61 -7.59 -16.69
N PHE A 509 -7.32 -7.11 -17.71
CA PHE A 509 -7.57 -5.68 -17.88
C PHE A 509 -8.40 -5.10 -16.73
N ALA A 510 -9.49 -5.76 -16.31
CA ALA A 510 -10.32 -5.30 -15.19
C ALA A 510 -9.53 -5.26 -13.89
N THR A 511 -8.81 -6.34 -13.57
CA THR A 511 -7.99 -6.47 -12.36
C THR A 511 -6.89 -5.40 -12.33
N LEU A 512 -6.17 -5.19 -13.43
CA LEU A 512 -5.12 -4.16 -13.49
C LEU A 512 -5.69 -2.75 -13.32
N ASN A 513 -6.86 -2.45 -13.88
CA ASN A 513 -7.50 -1.15 -13.66
C ASN A 513 -7.87 -0.93 -12.20
N ILE A 514 -8.43 -1.94 -11.53
CA ILE A 514 -8.82 -1.82 -10.12
C ILE A 514 -7.59 -1.67 -9.23
N ILE A 515 -6.54 -2.46 -9.46
CA ILE A 515 -5.33 -2.43 -8.64
C ILE A 515 -4.49 -1.17 -8.89
N HIS A 516 -4.37 -0.69 -10.13
CA HIS A 516 -3.48 0.44 -10.44
C HIS A 516 -4.17 1.80 -10.41
N ASN A 517 -5.46 1.86 -10.74
CA ASN A 517 -6.21 3.12 -10.80
C ASN A 517 -7.14 3.28 -9.58
N GLY A 518 -7.33 2.23 -8.78
CA GLY A 518 -8.32 2.25 -7.70
C GLY A 518 -9.75 2.46 -8.21
N LEU A 519 -10.67 2.73 -7.28
CA LEU A 519 -12.07 3.10 -7.57
C LEU A 519 -12.46 4.33 -6.75
N PRO A 520 -11.88 5.51 -7.01
CA PRO A 520 -11.90 6.65 -6.10
C PRO A 520 -13.30 7.17 -5.73
N PHE A 521 -14.31 6.92 -6.55
CA PHE A 521 -15.63 7.50 -6.40
C PHE A 521 -16.60 6.55 -5.70
N ILE A 522 -17.42 7.11 -4.83
CA ILE A 522 -18.47 6.42 -4.06
C ILE A 522 -19.84 7.02 -4.33
N GLU A 523 -20.91 6.33 -3.96
CA GLU A 523 -22.27 6.84 -4.22
C GLU A 523 -22.55 8.17 -3.49
N LYS A 524 -21.96 8.35 -2.30
CA LYS A 524 -22.06 9.61 -1.52
C LYS A 524 -21.54 10.83 -2.29
N ASP A 525 -20.62 10.66 -3.24
CA ASP A 525 -20.10 11.76 -4.07
C ASP A 525 -21.18 12.38 -4.94
N LYS A 526 -22.04 11.55 -5.53
CA LYS A 526 -23.19 12.01 -6.32
C LYS A 526 -24.16 12.78 -5.44
N ILE A 527 -24.43 12.29 -4.24
CA ILE A 527 -25.34 12.93 -3.28
C ILE A 527 -24.82 14.32 -2.90
N LYS A 528 -23.56 14.41 -2.46
CA LYS A 528 -22.91 15.68 -2.09
C LYS A 528 -22.93 16.68 -3.26
N TRP A 529 -22.70 16.22 -4.49
CA TRP A 529 -22.77 17.07 -5.69
C TRP A 529 -24.17 17.63 -5.93
N LEU A 530 -25.21 16.79 -5.86
CA LEU A 530 -26.60 17.21 -6.05
C LEU A 530 -27.09 18.18 -4.97
N GLU A 531 -26.63 18.01 -3.72
CA GLU A 531 -26.93 18.94 -2.62
C GLU A 531 -26.29 20.31 -2.86
N ASN A 532 -25.04 20.34 -3.32
CA ASN A 532 -24.33 21.59 -3.60
C ASN A 532 -24.94 22.36 -4.78
N LYS A 533 -25.57 21.69 -5.75
CA LYS A 533 -26.30 22.35 -6.84
C LYS A 533 -27.64 22.98 -6.44
N LYS A 534 -28.21 22.55 -5.31
CA LYS A 534 -29.49 23.08 -4.78
C LYS A 534 -29.29 24.32 -3.91
N LYS A 535 -28.07 24.52 -3.40
CA LYS A 535 -27.65 25.74 -2.68
C LYS A 535 -27.26 26.80 -3.69
#